data_AF-M5CA44-F1
#
_entry.id   AF-M5CA44-F1
#
_cell.length_a   1.000
_cell.length_b   1.000
_cell.length_c   1.000
_cell.angle_alpha   90.00
_cell.angle_beta   90.00
_cell.angle_gamma   90.00
#
_symmetry.space_group_name_H-M   'P 1'
#
loop_
_entity.id
_entity.type
_entity.pdbx_description
1 polymer ?
#
loop_
_entity_poly.entity_id
_entity_poly.type
_entity_poly.pdbx_seq_one_letter_code
_entity_poly.pdbx_strand_id
1 'polypeptide(L)'
;MIKSAGLAEDPRVEIGPRPVPVEPMYMIFNLGISPNFGAIDWDHLNFPTWMLVDWVRVYQPKGSRNVGCDPEDFPTAEYINTYIEAYTNPNLTTWIDDYGQVKPKNRLVDGCT
;
A
#
# COMPACT_ATOMS: atom_id res chain seq x y z
N MET A 1 5.09 -7.97 19.24
CA MET A 1 3.80 -8.47 19.76
C MET A 1 2.89 -7.27 20.03
N ILE A 2 1.76 -7.17 19.33
CA ILE A 2 0.84 -6.01 19.36
C ILE A 2 0.18 -5.93 20.75
N LYS A 3 0.38 -4.83 21.47
CA LYS A 3 -0.09 -4.65 22.86
C LYS A 3 -1.44 -3.93 22.99
N SER A 4 -2.25 -3.87 21.93
CA SER A 4 -3.53 -3.15 21.92
C SER A 4 -4.71 -4.12 21.93
N ALA A 5 -5.55 -4.04 22.96
CA ALA A 5 -6.75 -4.86 23.11
C ALA A 5 -7.73 -4.72 21.92
N GLY A 6 -7.72 -3.58 21.23
CA GLY A 6 -8.56 -3.36 20.04
C GLY A 6 -8.17 -4.18 18.81
N LEU A 7 -6.96 -4.76 18.79
CA LEU A 7 -6.45 -5.59 17.69
C LEU A 7 -6.46 -7.08 18.02
N ALA A 8 -6.84 -7.44 19.25
CA ALA A 8 -7.03 -8.81 19.67
C ALA A 8 -8.30 -9.42 19.07
N GLU A 9 -8.36 -10.75 19.07
CA GLU A 9 -9.59 -11.48 18.77
C GLU A 9 -10.67 -11.19 19.83
N ASP A 10 -11.95 -11.15 19.41
CA ASP A 10 -13.10 -11.20 20.31
C ASP A 10 -13.99 -12.38 19.89
N PRO A 11 -13.88 -13.54 20.58
CA PRO A 11 -14.63 -14.73 20.24
C PRO A 11 -16.13 -14.59 20.53
N ARG A 12 -16.56 -13.60 21.33
CA ARG A 12 -18.00 -13.40 21.63
C ARG A 12 -18.76 -12.80 20.45
N VAL A 13 -18.05 -12.11 19.57
CA VAL A 13 -18.59 -11.50 18.35
C VAL A 13 -17.94 -12.06 17.08
N GLU A 14 -17.22 -13.19 17.20
CA GLU A 14 -16.57 -13.90 16.10
C GLU A 14 -15.59 -13.04 15.28
N ILE A 15 -14.93 -12.08 15.94
CA ILE A 15 -13.92 -11.22 15.31
C ILE A 15 -12.53 -11.83 15.53
N GLY A 16 -11.85 -12.18 14.44
CA GLY A 16 -10.45 -12.61 14.48
C GLY A 16 -9.47 -11.46 14.76
N PRO A 17 -8.18 -11.75 14.99
CA PRO A 17 -7.17 -10.72 15.23
C PRO A 17 -7.05 -9.78 14.02
N ARG A 18 -6.87 -8.49 14.29
CA ARG A 18 -6.70 -7.45 13.26
C ARG A 18 -5.26 -6.92 13.30
N PRO A 19 -4.27 -7.64 12.75
CA PRO A 19 -2.91 -7.15 12.73
C PRO A 19 -2.81 -5.87 11.91
N VAL A 20 -1.91 -4.98 12.31
CA VAL A 20 -1.46 -3.90 11.44
C VAL A 20 -0.68 -4.54 10.28
N PRO A 21 -0.93 -4.16 9.01
CA PRO A 21 -0.16 -4.67 7.89
C PRO A 21 1.34 -4.56 8.17
N VAL A 22 2.04 -5.68 8.05
CA VAL A 22 3.50 -5.74 8.18
C VAL A 22 4.20 -5.51 6.84
N GLU A 23 3.42 -5.33 5.77
CA GLU A 23 3.91 -5.06 4.43
C GLU A 23 4.38 -3.59 4.34
N PRO A 24 5.37 -3.29 3.48
CA PRO A 24 5.79 -1.93 3.21
C PRO A 24 4.59 -1.06 2.80
N MET A 25 4.42 0.07 3.48
CA MET A 25 3.40 1.05 3.19
C MET A 25 4.02 2.36 2.70
N TYR A 26 3.29 3.06 1.85
CA TYR A 26 3.61 4.43 1.44
C TYR A 26 2.41 5.33 1.65
N MET A 27 2.66 6.64 1.78
CA MET A 27 1.59 7.63 1.85
C MET A 27 1.17 8.02 0.44
N ILE A 28 -0.12 7.93 0.16
CA ILE A 28 -0.72 8.40 -1.08
C ILE A 28 -1.69 9.54 -0.78
N PHE A 29 -1.57 10.62 -1.55
CA PHE A 29 -2.51 11.73 -1.55
C PHE A 29 -3.15 11.79 -2.93
N ASN A 30 -4.47 11.69 -2.99
CA ASN A 30 -5.21 11.65 -4.26
C ASN A 30 -6.33 12.69 -4.25
N LEU A 31 -6.45 13.43 -5.35
CA LEU A 31 -7.64 14.22 -5.66
C LEU A 31 -8.46 13.43 -6.68
N GLY A 32 -9.46 12.69 -6.20
CA GLY A 32 -10.20 11.72 -6.99
C GLY A 32 -11.68 12.04 -7.11
N ILE A 33 -12.29 11.55 -8.19
CA ILE A 33 -13.74 11.58 -8.44
C ILE A 33 -14.17 10.18 -8.88
N SER A 34 -15.25 9.66 -8.31
CA SER A 34 -15.76 8.32 -8.64
C SER A 34 -17.26 8.22 -8.36
N PRO A 35 -18.06 7.64 -9.28
CA PRO A 35 -19.48 7.35 -9.02
C PRO A 35 -19.69 6.41 -7.83
N ASN A 36 -18.67 5.64 -7.45
CA ASN A 36 -18.73 4.73 -6.29
C ASN A 36 -18.52 5.43 -4.95
N PHE A 37 -18.09 6.71 -4.92
CA PHE A 37 -17.99 7.51 -3.69
C PHE A 37 -19.31 8.23 -3.38
N GLY A 38 -20.15 8.47 -4.39
CA GLY A 38 -21.42 9.17 -4.29
C GLY A 38 -21.88 9.70 -5.65
N ALA A 39 -23.08 10.29 -5.68
CA ALA A 39 -23.58 10.96 -6.88
C ALA A 39 -22.70 12.17 -7.23
N ILE A 40 -22.37 12.31 -8.51
CA ILE A 40 -21.51 13.39 -9.02
C ILE A 40 -22.37 14.52 -9.56
N ASP A 41 -22.17 15.72 -9.03
CA ASP A 41 -22.81 16.95 -9.51
C ASP A 41 -21.94 17.62 -10.58
N TRP A 42 -22.12 17.18 -11.83
CA TRP A 42 -21.32 17.67 -12.95
C TRP A 42 -21.55 19.14 -13.29
N ASP A 43 -22.74 19.67 -13.01
CA ASP A 43 -23.13 21.03 -13.39
C ASP A 43 -22.43 22.10 -12.54
N HIS A 44 -22.00 21.75 -11.32
CA HIS A 44 -21.36 22.68 -10.38
C HIS A 44 -19.86 22.40 -10.17
N LEU A 45 -19.28 21.41 -10.84
CA LEU A 45 -17.84 21.15 -10.79
C LEU A 45 -17.06 22.12 -11.70
N ASN A 46 -16.05 22.78 -11.14
CA ASN A 46 -15.20 23.72 -11.86
C ASN A 46 -13.83 23.11 -12.11
N PHE A 47 -13.44 22.94 -13.37
CA PHE A 47 -12.14 22.39 -13.76
C PHE A 47 -11.25 23.46 -14.42
N PRO A 48 -9.92 23.42 -14.20
CA PRO A 48 -9.18 22.46 -13.37
C PRO A 48 -9.30 22.74 -11.86
N THR A 49 -9.37 21.67 -11.05
CA THR A 49 -9.36 21.71 -9.58
C THR A 49 -7.99 21.31 -9.05
N TRP A 50 -7.62 21.86 -7.90
CA TRP A 50 -6.30 21.66 -7.29
C TRP A 50 -6.43 21.21 -5.84
N MET A 51 -5.65 20.19 -5.46
CA MET A 51 -5.39 19.85 -4.06
C MET A 51 -4.02 20.39 -3.71
N LEU A 52 -3.97 21.35 -2.78
CA LEU A 52 -2.73 22.00 -2.35
C LEU A 52 -2.29 21.42 -1.01
N VAL A 53 -1.05 20.92 -0.96
CA VAL A 53 -0.44 20.34 0.25
C VAL A 53 0.81 21.16 0.58
N ASP A 54 0.79 21.87 1.72
CA ASP A 54 1.90 22.73 2.14
C ASP A 54 3.05 21.92 2.77
N TRP A 55 2.73 21.00 3.68
CA TRP A 55 3.73 20.13 4.28
C TRP A 55 3.15 18.81 4.79
N VAL A 56 4.02 17.79 4.86
CA VAL A 56 3.75 16.49 5.47
C VAL A 56 4.78 16.26 6.59
N ARG A 57 4.33 15.81 7.76
CA ARG A 57 5.23 15.35 8.84
C ARG A 57 4.88 13.92 9.21
N VAL A 58 5.89 13.07 9.25
CA VAL A 58 5.80 11.70 9.74
C VAL A 58 6.55 11.62 11.06
N TYR A 59 5.86 11.14 12.10
CA TYR A 59 6.45 10.98 13.43
C TYR A 59 6.69 9.51 13.71
N GLN A 60 7.89 9.20 14.20
CA GLN A 60 8.26 7.88 14.71
C GLN A 60 8.85 8.03 16.11
N PRO A 61 8.75 7.01 16.99
CA PRO A 61 9.39 7.04 18.30
C PRO A 61 10.88 7.35 18.20
N LYS A 62 11.40 8.08 19.18
CA LYS A 62 12.83 8.45 19.22
C LYS A 62 13.69 7.19 19.24
N GLY A 63 14.66 7.11 18.32
CA GLY A 63 15.55 5.96 18.18
C GLY A 63 14.95 4.77 17.41
N SER A 64 13.72 4.89 16.91
CA SER A 64 13.02 3.85 16.13
C SER A 64 12.63 4.36 14.74
N ARG A 65 13.50 5.15 14.12
CA ARG A 65 13.30 5.61 12.75
C ARG A 65 13.44 4.41 11.82
N ASN A 66 12.38 4.12 11.07
CA ASN A 66 12.37 3.06 10.08
C ASN A 66 11.59 3.56 8.86
N VAL A 67 12.30 4.07 7.86
CA VAL A 67 11.73 4.65 6.63
C VAL A 67 12.59 4.17 5.47
N GLY A 68 11.94 3.82 4.36
CA GLY A 68 12.58 3.33 3.15
C GLY A 68 12.05 1.98 2.73
N CYS A 69 12.65 1.41 1.69
CA CYS A 69 12.26 0.12 1.13
C CYS A 69 13.24 -1.00 1.50
N ASP A 70 14.15 -0.75 2.44
CA ASP A 70 15.16 -1.74 2.86
C ASP A 70 15.34 -1.87 4.38
N PRO A 71 14.25 -1.99 5.16
CA PRO A 71 14.38 -2.33 6.57
C PRO A 71 14.96 -3.74 6.77
N GLU A 72 15.66 -3.96 7.88
CA GLU A 72 16.27 -5.26 8.23
C GLU A 72 15.27 -6.43 8.21
N ASP A 73 14.05 -6.20 8.70
CA ASP A 73 12.99 -7.22 8.71
C ASP A 73 12.30 -7.42 7.34
N PHE A 74 12.45 -6.47 6.40
CA PHE A 74 11.83 -6.52 5.06
C PHE A 74 12.78 -5.96 3.97
N PRO A 75 13.89 -6.66 3.66
CA PRO A 75 14.88 -6.18 2.71
C PRO A 75 14.36 -6.30 1.28
N THR A 76 13.69 -5.25 0.79
CA THR A 76 13.05 -5.27 -0.54
C THR A 76 13.83 -4.48 -1.59
N ALA A 77 14.95 -3.85 -1.24
CA ALA A 77 15.73 -3.05 -2.19
C ALA A 77 16.22 -3.87 -3.39
N GLU A 78 16.74 -5.08 -3.18
CA GLU A 78 17.23 -5.93 -4.27
C GLU A 78 16.10 -6.29 -5.24
N TYR A 79 14.91 -6.64 -4.72
CA TYR A 79 13.73 -6.93 -5.53
C TYR A 79 13.30 -5.70 -6.34
N ILE A 80 13.17 -4.55 -5.69
CA ILE A 80 12.78 -3.30 -6.36
C ILE A 80 13.79 -2.93 -7.44
N ASN A 81 15.10 -3.04 -7.17
CA ASN A 81 16.13 -2.74 -8.14
C ASN A 81 16.12 -3.72 -9.33
N THR A 82 15.84 -5.00 -9.08
CA THR A 82 15.68 -6.02 -10.12
C THR A 82 14.53 -5.68 -11.07
N TYR A 83 13.43 -5.13 -10.53
CA TYR A 83 12.22 -4.79 -11.28
C TYR A 83 11.95 -3.28 -11.35
N ILE A 84 13.00 -2.47 -11.42
CA ILE A 84 12.91 -1.01 -11.20
C ILE A 84 11.95 -0.30 -12.16
N GLU A 85 11.80 -0.82 -13.37
CA GLU A 85 10.86 -0.28 -14.36
C GLU A 85 9.41 -0.34 -13.87
N ALA A 86 8.99 -1.43 -13.20
CA ALA A 86 7.66 -1.53 -12.61
C ALA A 86 7.38 -0.46 -11.54
N TYR A 87 8.43 -0.02 -10.85
CA TYR A 87 8.34 0.95 -9.76
C TYR A 87 8.56 2.39 -10.20
N THR A 88 8.95 2.61 -11.46
CA THR A 88 9.28 3.95 -11.98
C THR A 88 8.49 4.33 -13.23
N ASN A 89 7.82 3.37 -13.88
CA ASN A 89 6.99 3.61 -15.06
C ASN A 89 5.50 3.57 -14.69
N PRO A 90 4.81 4.72 -14.65
CA PRO A 90 3.39 4.78 -14.28
C PRO A 90 2.44 4.19 -15.33
N ASN A 91 2.93 3.89 -16.54
CA ASN A 91 2.11 3.27 -17.59
C ASN A 91 2.00 1.75 -17.43
N LEU A 92 2.82 1.13 -16.56
CA LEU A 92 2.75 -0.30 -16.28
C LEU A 92 1.77 -0.54 -15.14
N THR A 93 0.53 -0.88 -15.47
CA THR A 93 -0.55 -1.05 -14.48
C THR A 93 -0.79 -2.50 -14.09
N THR A 94 -0.27 -3.44 -14.88
CA THR A 94 -0.41 -4.87 -14.66
C THR A 94 0.95 -5.59 -14.73
N TRP A 95 1.16 -6.56 -13.84
CA TRP A 95 2.43 -7.28 -13.73
C TRP A 95 2.71 -8.20 -14.92
N ILE A 96 1.66 -8.81 -15.49
CA ILE A 96 1.78 -9.77 -16.59
C ILE A 96 1.56 -9.07 -17.94
N ASP A 97 0.43 -8.37 -18.11
CA ASP A 97 0.02 -7.90 -19.44
C ASP A 97 0.82 -6.67 -19.90
N ASP A 98 1.07 -5.71 -19.00
CA ASP A 98 1.87 -4.52 -19.31
C ASP A 98 3.36 -4.78 -19.10
N TYR A 99 3.75 -5.30 -17.92
CA TYR A 99 5.16 -5.44 -17.55
C TYR A 99 5.81 -6.74 -18.05
N GLY A 100 5.03 -7.75 -18.46
CA GLY A 100 5.56 -8.97 -19.06
C GLY A 100 6.25 -9.93 -18.10
N GLN A 101 6.08 -9.78 -16.78
CA GLN A 101 6.72 -10.63 -15.77
C GLN A 101 5.83 -11.81 -15.35
N VAL A 102 6.48 -12.89 -14.93
CA VAL A 102 5.78 -14.04 -14.35
C VAL A 102 5.37 -13.76 -12.90
N LYS A 103 4.21 -14.26 -12.48
CA LYS A 103 3.83 -14.23 -11.07
C LYS A 103 4.69 -15.23 -10.29
N PRO A 104 5.28 -14.85 -9.14
CA PRO A 104 5.97 -15.78 -8.26
C PRO A 104 5.05 -16.93 -7.86
N LYS A 105 5.58 -18.15 -7.86
CA LYS A 105 4.82 -19.33 -7.46
C LYS A 105 4.64 -19.36 -5.94
N ASN A 106 3.45 -19.71 -5.48
CA ASN A 106 3.09 -19.89 -4.09
C ASN A 106 3.16 -21.37 -3.74
N ARG A 107 3.97 -21.74 -2.72
CA ARG A 107 4.09 -23.13 -2.26
C ARG A 107 2.76 -23.82 -1.91
N LEU A 108 1.79 -23.08 -1.36
CA LEU A 108 0.48 -23.61 -0.96
C LEU A 108 -0.45 -23.90 -2.14
N VAL A 109 -0.20 -23.30 -3.31
CA VAL A 109 -1.08 -23.37 -4.49
C VAL A 109 -0.39 -24.11 -5.64
N ASP A 110 0.88 -23.80 -5.88
CA ASP A 110 1.65 -24.23 -7.05
C ASP A 110 2.56 -25.45 -6.77
N GLY A 111 2.46 -26.07 -5.59
CA GLY A 111 3.17 -27.31 -5.26
C GLY A 111 4.70 -27.20 -5.33
N CYS A 112 5.25 -26.03 -4.98
CA CYS A 112 6.69 -25.81 -4.99
C CYS A 112 7.39 -26.69 -3.95
N THR A 113 8.43 -27.41 -4.37
CA THR A 113 9.32 -28.20 -3.50
C THR A 113 10.42 -27.35 -2.90
#